data_AF-A0A3N9UN49-F1
#
_entry.id   AF-A0A3N9UN49-F1
#
_cell.length_a   1.000
_cell.length_b   1.000
_cell.length_c   1.000
_cell.angle_alpha   90.00
_cell.angle_beta   90.00
_cell.angle_gamma   90.00
#
_symmetry.space_group_name_H-M   'P 1'
#
loop_
_entity.id
_entity.type
_entity.pdbx_description
1 polymer ?
#
loop_
_entity_poly.entity_id
_entity_poly.type
_entity_poly.pdbx_seq_one_letter_code
_entity_poly.pdbx_strand_id
1 'polypeptide(L)' 'MTYEQMPDEWKDWLALTPIERFRESEKLFAQYLAMGGSLDPDPDPTSPFYDEETSGAGAAYGRPGLRVLRRGAV' A
#
# COMPACT_ATOMS: atom_id res chain seq x y z
N MET A 1 -1.44 -20.11 15.57
CA MET A 1 -0.09 -20.57 15.19
C MET A 1 0.86 -20.11 16.30
N THR A 2 1.57 -21.04 16.93
CA THR A 2 2.62 -20.71 17.92
C THR A 2 3.95 -20.48 17.22
N TYR A 3 4.93 -19.83 17.88
CA TYR A 3 6.26 -19.59 17.32
C TYR A 3 6.93 -20.89 16.84
N GLU A 4 6.82 -21.97 17.62
CA GLU A 4 7.37 -23.28 17.28
C GLU A 4 6.80 -23.86 15.97
N GLN A 5 5.55 -23.54 15.67
CA GLN A 5 4.83 -24.01 14.47
C GLN A 5 5.11 -23.14 13.24
N MET A 6 5.84 -22.04 13.36
CA MET A 6 6.16 -21.18 12.22
C MET A 6 7.26 -21.81 11.35
N PRO A 7 7.24 -21.56 10.02
CA PRO A 7 8.35 -21.91 9.15
C PRO A 7 9.66 -21.25 9.59
N ASP A 8 10.78 -21.88 9.30
CA ASP A 8 12.10 -21.39 9.75
C ASP A 8 12.42 -20.00 9.20
N GLU A 9 12.04 -19.70 7.96
CA GLU A 9 12.18 -18.36 7.35
C GLU A 9 11.51 -17.26 8.18
N TRP A 10 10.38 -17.56 8.80
CA TRP A 10 9.67 -16.62 9.66
C TRP A 10 10.34 -16.46 11.02
N LYS A 11 10.90 -17.55 11.56
CA LYS A 11 11.68 -17.50 12.81
C LYS A 11 12.94 -16.66 12.60
N ASP A 12 13.64 -16.85 11.48
CA ASP A 12 14.81 -16.06 11.09
C ASP A 12 14.46 -14.57 10.93
N TRP A 13 13.34 -14.27 10.27
CA TRP A 13 12.84 -12.89 10.13
C TRP A 13 12.55 -12.23 11.50
N LEU A 14 11.99 -12.98 12.44
CA LEU A 14 11.69 -12.51 13.79
C LEU A 14 12.94 -12.34 14.65
N ALA A 15 14.00 -13.12 14.40
CA ALA A 15 15.27 -13.02 15.09
C ALA A 15 16.08 -11.76 14.71
N LEU A 16 15.82 -11.17 13.52
CA LEU A 16 16.46 -9.93 13.09
C LEU A 16 16.21 -8.76 14.06
N THR A 17 17.21 -7.91 14.24
CA THR A 17 17.03 -6.62 14.92
C THR A 17 16.11 -5.71 14.10
N PRO A 18 15.49 -4.67 14.72
CA PRO A 18 14.64 -3.74 14.00
C PRO A 18 15.30 -3.10 12.78
N ILE A 19 16.59 -2.76 12.86
CA ILE A 19 17.33 -2.13 11.75
C ILE A 19 17.64 -3.10 10.62
N GLU A 20 17.98 -4.35 10.94
CA GLU A 20 18.22 -5.39 9.93
C GLU A 20 16.93 -5.74 9.22
N ARG A 21 15.84 -5.91 9.97
CA ARG A 21 14.51 -6.17 9.40
C ARG A 21 14.06 -5.06 8.48
N PHE A 22 14.33 -3.79 8.84
CA PHE A 22 14.04 -2.66 7.96
C PHE A 22 14.79 -2.76 6.64
N ARG A 23 16.10 -3.03 6.66
CA ARG A 23 16.91 -3.20 5.44
C ARG A 23 16.45 -4.38 4.58
N GLU A 24 16.08 -5.51 5.18
CA GLU A 24 15.51 -6.62 4.42
C GLU A 24 14.14 -6.26 3.83
N SER A 25 13.32 -5.49 4.55
CA SER A 25 12.04 -5.01 4.04
C SER A 25 12.20 -4.06 2.85
N GLU A 26 13.25 -3.24 2.82
CA GLU A 26 13.56 -2.38 1.66
C GLU A 26 13.88 -3.21 0.42
N LYS A 27 14.59 -4.34 0.56
CA LYS A 27 14.87 -5.24 -0.57
C LYS A 27 13.59 -5.89 -1.10
N LEU A 28 12.73 -6.38 -0.20
CA LEU A 28 11.42 -6.93 -0.56
C LEU A 28 10.57 -5.88 -1.27
N PHE A 29 10.62 -4.64 -0.80
CA PHE A 29 9.89 -3.53 -1.40
C PHE A 29 10.40 -3.19 -2.81
N ALA A 30 11.72 -3.16 -3.02
CA ALA A 30 12.30 -2.99 -4.35
C ALA A 30 11.86 -4.10 -5.33
N GLN A 31 11.82 -5.36 -4.87
CA GLN A 31 11.32 -6.48 -5.65
C GLN A 31 9.84 -6.32 -6.00
N TYR A 32 9.01 -5.91 -5.02
CA TYR A 32 7.57 -5.67 -5.20
C TYR A 32 7.33 -4.63 -6.31
N LEU A 33 8.05 -3.50 -6.26
CA LEU A 33 7.97 -2.47 -7.31
C LEU A 33 8.44 -2.99 -8.67
N ALA A 34 9.52 -3.77 -8.72
CA ALA A 34 10.03 -4.35 -9.96
C ALA A 34 9.04 -5.32 -10.62
N MET A 35 8.17 -5.97 -9.83
CA MET A 35 7.08 -6.82 -10.32
C MET A 35 5.84 -6.03 -10.75
N GLY A 36 5.88 -4.69 -10.72
CA GLY A 36 4.76 -3.82 -11.05
C GLY A 36 3.78 -3.59 -9.90
N GLY A 37 4.17 -3.93 -8.67
CA GLY A 37 3.39 -3.61 -7.48
C GLY A 37 3.23 -2.10 -7.29
N SER A 38 2.07 -1.68 -6.78
CA SER A 38 1.77 -0.29 -6.44
C SER A 38 1.39 -0.18 -4.97
N LEU A 39 1.85 0.88 -4.30
CA LEU A 39 1.40 1.20 -2.94
C LEU A 39 0.04 1.90 -2.92
N ASP A 40 -0.56 2.16 -4.08
CA ASP A 40 -1.92 2.67 -4.13
C ASP A 40 -2.87 1.62 -3.56
N PRO A 41 -3.69 1.98 -2.56
CA PRO A 41 -4.65 1.03 -2.01
C PRO A 41 -5.69 0.71 -3.07
N ASP A 42 -5.99 -0.58 -3.23
CA ASP A 42 -7.18 -0.98 -3.97
C ASP A 42 -8.41 -0.37 -3.28
N PRO A 43 -9.36 0.18 -4.05
CA PRO A 43 -10.56 0.77 -3.47
C PRO A 43 -11.41 -0.34 -2.82
N ASP A 44 -11.86 -0.13 -1.58
CA ASP A 44 -12.70 -1.10 -0.86
C ASP A 44 -14.13 -1.11 -1.44
N PRO A 45 -14.56 -2.17 -2.15
CA PRO A 45 -15.88 -2.22 -2.78
C PRO A 45 -17.03 -2.32 -1.77
N THR A 46 -16.72 -2.61 -0.50
CA THR A 46 -17.72 -2.69 0.58
C THR A 46 -17.89 -1.37 1.33
N SER A 47 -17.06 -0.37 1.01
CA SER A 47 -17.17 0.96 1.60
C SER A 47 -18.47 1.63 1.16
N PRO A 48 -19.22 2.27 2.09
CA PRO A 48 -20.40 3.07 1.74
C PRO A 48 -20.05 4.31 0.89
N PHE A 49 -18.76 4.62 0.73
CA PHE A 49 -18.23 5.69 -0.11
C PHE A 49 -17.55 5.17 -1.38
N TYR A 50 -17.64 3.88 -1.70
CA TYR A 50 -17.10 3.32 -2.94
C TYR A 50 -17.90 3.77 -4.16
N ASP A 51 -17.21 4.34 -5.14
CA ASP A 51 -17.77 4.70 -6.43
C ASP A 51 -16.75 4.33 -7.52
N GLU A 52 -17.06 3.28 -8.27
CA GLU A 52 -16.20 2.68 -9.30
C GLU A 52 -15.85 3.67 -10.43
N GLU A 53 -16.77 4.59 -10.77
CA GLU A 53 -16.54 5.58 -11.83
C GLU A 53 -15.58 6.70 -11.39
N THR A 54 -15.41 6.89 -10.07
CA THR A 54 -14.46 7.86 -9.50
C THR A 54 -13.14 7.24 -9.08
N SER A 55 -13.03 5.91 -9.17
CA SER A 55 -11.83 5.18 -8.82
C SER A 55 -10.72 5.43 -9.86
N GLY A 56 -9.55 5.83 -9.39
CA GLY A 56 -8.38 6.07 -10.21
C GLY A 56 -7.15 6.28 -9.35
N ALA A 57 -5.96 6.34 -9.97
CA ALA A 57 -4.71 6.59 -9.27
C ALA A 57 -4.84 7.89 -8.46
N GLY A 58 -4.96 7.75 -7.14
CA GLY A 58 -5.04 8.88 -6.22
C GLY A 58 -3.77 9.71 -6.31
N ALA A 59 -3.84 10.98 -5.94
CA ALA A 59 -2.62 11.76 -5.79
C ALA A 59 -1.75 11.09 -4.71
N ALA A 60 -0.59 10.56 -5.10
CA ALA A 60 0.43 10.10 -4.17
C ALA A 60 0.70 11.24 -3.18
N TYR A 61 0.25 11.05 -1.94
CA TYR A 61 0.36 11.99 -0.81
C TYR A 61 -0.52 13.23 -0.87
N GLY A 62 -1.67 13.17 -0.19
CA GLY A 62 -2.28 14.29 0.57
C GLY A 62 -2.62 15.58 -0.18
N ARG A 63 -2.41 15.65 -1.49
CA ARG A 63 -2.88 16.80 -2.27
C ARG A 63 -4.39 16.65 -2.38
N PRO A 64 -5.17 17.66 -1.98
CA PRO A 64 -6.59 17.65 -2.26
C PRO A 64 -6.72 17.53 -3.77
N GLY A 65 -7.23 16.40 -4.25
CA GLY A 65 -7.57 16.23 -5.66
C GLY A 65 -8.44 17.41 -6.03
N LEU A 66 -7.89 18.35 -6.79
CA LEU A 66 -8.61 19.56 -7.15
C LEU A 66 -9.73 19.13 -8.09
N ARG A 67 -10.91 18.88 -7.53
CA ARG A 67 -12.13 18.73 -8.30
C ARG A 67 -12.35 20.07 -9.01
N VAL A 68 -12.02 20.13 -10.29
CA VAL A 68 -12.22 21.32 -11.12
C VAL A 68 -13.74 21.53 -11.23
N LEU A 69 -14.29 22.34 -10.32
CA LEU A 69 -15.66 22.82 -10.44
C LEU A 69 -15.69 23.83 -11.59
N ARG A 70 -16.33 23.45 -12.70
CA ARG A 70 -16.60 24.38 -13.79
C ARG A 70 -17.46 25.51 -13.20
N ARG A 71 -16.94 26.74 -13.18
CA ARG A 71 -17.77 27.92 -12.88
C ARG A 71 -18.86 27.95 -13.94
N GLY A 72 -20.10 27.64 -13.53
CA GLY A 72 -21.27 28.02 -14.30
C GLY A 72 -21.28 29.54 -14.37
N ALA A 73 -21.15 30.09 -15.57
CA ALA A 73 -21.42 31.50 -15.80
C ALA A 73 -22.90 31.74 -15.51
N VAL A 74 -23.19 32.74 -14.67
CA VAL A 74 -24.52 33.34 -14.51
C VAL A 74 -24.76 34.28 -15.68
#